data_AF-A0A1T0CUR3-F1
#
_entry.id   AF-A0A1T0CUR3-F1
#
_cell.length_a   1.000
_cell.length_b   1.000
_cell.length_c   1.000
_cell.angle_alpha   90.00
_cell.angle_beta   90.00
_cell.angle_gamma   90.00
#
_symmetry.space_group_name_H-M   'P 1'
#
loop_
_entity.id
_entity.type
_entity.pdbx_description
1 polymer ?
#
loop_
_entity_poly.entity_id
_entity_poly.type
_entity_poly.pdbx_seq_one_letter_code
_entity_poly.pdbx_strand_id
1 'polypeptide(L)'
;MKDNLFNLNVLRDAIIYKYKLMGLGVKDLRELPFDFTTDWNHNFCNEFSKLKKGINDFNNAYAADKTKIKSSNFTMIQVWLGQLQHALACIVESMRNLALHDRNFHTVKPIEYGLVEFDQTPMTYKVFGFEYFDFLMDFQRNLIQIMASNMQNSDTKVSEVTHDYTWYFMDLGYGLEILIDECRLLNDFMLLDDDYKMSYMLFRIRNRCFYLARTMAYILEDVDECFFIVAKREDEEVGVESNNDN
;
A
#
# COMPACT_ATOMS: atom_id res chain seq x y z
N MET A 1 -11.43 17.90 8.56
CA MET A 1 -10.39 17.15 7.82
C MET A 1 -10.51 17.39 6.32
N LYS A 2 -10.57 18.67 5.90
CA LYS A 2 -10.65 19.01 4.48
C LYS A 2 -9.30 19.61 4.09
N ASP A 3 -8.70 18.97 3.08
CA ASP A 3 -7.65 19.46 2.19
C ASP A 3 -6.18 19.28 2.64
N ASN A 4 -5.42 18.54 1.82
CA ASN A 4 -3.95 18.62 1.62
C ASN A 4 -2.96 17.71 2.39
N LEU A 5 -3.30 16.48 2.78
CA LEU A 5 -2.26 15.56 3.31
C LEU A 5 -1.64 14.65 2.25
N PHE A 6 -2.42 14.12 1.31
CA PHE A 6 -1.87 13.47 0.13
C PHE A 6 -2.04 14.44 -1.03
N ASN A 7 -0.97 14.75 -1.76
CA ASN A 7 -1.11 15.47 -3.03
C ASN A 7 -0.20 14.85 -4.08
N LEU A 8 -0.60 13.69 -4.60
CA LEU A 8 0.08 13.09 -5.74
C LEU A 8 0.10 14.00 -6.98
N ASN A 9 -0.72 15.06 -7.03
CA ASN A 9 -0.60 16.03 -8.10
C ASN A 9 0.69 16.85 -7.99
N VAL A 10 1.26 17.07 -6.79
CA VAL A 10 2.61 17.66 -6.66
C VAL A 10 3.63 16.76 -7.33
N LEU A 11 3.56 15.45 -7.07
CA LEU A 11 4.46 14.49 -7.68
C LEU A 11 4.30 14.44 -9.21
N ARG A 12 3.04 14.40 -9.69
CA ARG A 12 2.72 14.49 -11.12
C ARG A 12 3.33 15.75 -11.74
N ASP A 13 3.11 16.90 -11.11
CA ASP A 13 3.55 18.20 -11.61
C ASP A 13 5.09 18.30 -11.58
N ALA A 14 5.75 17.71 -10.58
CA ALA A 14 7.20 17.60 -10.51
C ALA A 14 7.77 16.77 -11.67
N ILE A 15 7.16 15.62 -11.97
CA ILE A 15 7.56 14.76 -13.09
C ILE A 15 7.38 15.52 -14.41
N ILE A 16 6.23 16.17 -14.62
CA ILE A 16 5.98 17.01 -15.82
C ILE A 16 7.04 18.12 -15.93
N TYR A 17 7.33 18.79 -14.81
CA TYR A 17 8.32 19.87 -14.77
C TYR A 17 9.72 19.35 -15.13
N LYS A 18 10.13 18.20 -14.60
CA LYS A 18 11.38 17.55 -14.97
C LYS A 18 11.48 17.21 -16.45
N TYR A 19 10.42 16.66 -17.05
CA TYR A 19 10.38 16.41 -18.49
C TYR A 19 10.64 17.70 -19.30
N LYS A 20 10.03 18.82 -18.88
CA LYS A 20 10.26 20.12 -19.51
C LYS A 20 11.71 20.60 -19.38
N LEU A 21 12.32 20.47 -18.20
CA LEU A 21 13.73 20.85 -17.98
C LEU A 21 14.70 20.05 -18.87
N MET A 22 14.38 18.79 -19.16
CA MET A 22 15.17 17.95 -20.07
C MET A 22 14.88 18.22 -21.56
N GLY A 23 13.98 19.15 -21.89
CA GLY A 23 13.58 19.45 -23.27
C GLY A 23 12.65 18.41 -23.89
N LEU A 24 12.02 17.54 -23.08
CA LEU A 24 11.03 16.56 -23.53
C LEU A 24 9.63 17.21 -23.62
N GLY A 25 8.82 16.74 -24.57
CA GLY A 25 7.50 17.28 -24.86
C GLY A 25 6.36 16.50 -24.21
N VAL A 26 5.14 17.04 -24.30
CA VAL A 26 3.91 16.41 -23.79
C VAL A 26 3.61 15.06 -24.46
N LYS A 27 4.09 14.85 -25.69
CA LYS A 27 3.98 13.57 -26.40
C LYS A 27 4.70 12.44 -25.66
N ASP A 28 5.85 12.74 -25.05
CA ASP A 28 6.70 11.77 -24.36
C ASP A 28 6.05 11.36 -23.02
N LEU A 29 5.18 12.20 -22.45
CA LEU A 29 4.36 11.86 -21.28
C LEU A 29 3.24 10.86 -21.59
N ARG A 30 2.78 10.76 -22.86
CA ARG A 30 1.72 9.81 -23.26
C ARG A 30 2.22 8.38 -23.41
N GLU A 31 3.53 8.21 -23.49
CA GLU A 31 4.19 6.90 -23.54
C GLU A 31 4.39 6.32 -22.12
N LEU A 32 4.11 7.11 -21.08
CA LEU A 32 4.21 6.68 -19.69
C LEU A 32 2.96 5.92 -19.23
N PRO A 33 3.12 4.95 -18.31
CA PRO A 33 2.02 4.08 -17.87
C PRO A 33 0.95 4.80 -17.03
N PHE A 34 1.26 5.96 -16.46
CA PHE A 34 0.33 6.74 -15.67
C PHE A 34 -0.29 7.86 -16.51
N ASP A 35 -1.61 8.06 -16.44
CA ASP A 35 -2.27 9.16 -17.14
C ASP A 35 -2.00 10.51 -16.44
N PHE A 36 -1.07 11.29 -16.98
CA PHE A 36 -0.69 12.63 -16.50
C PHE A 36 -1.76 13.70 -16.69
N THR A 37 -2.92 13.39 -17.29
CA THR A 37 -4.04 14.32 -17.44
C THR A 37 -5.09 14.22 -16.34
N THR A 38 -5.02 13.17 -15.51
CA THR A 38 -5.99 12.90 -14.45
C THR A 38 -5.60 13.55 -13.12
N ASP A 39 -6.56 13.66 -12.19
CA ASP A 39 -6.31 14.04 -10.81
C ASP A 39 -5.82 12.80 -10.02
N TRP A 40 -4.50 12.66 -9.94
CA TRP A 40 -3.84 11.52 -9.29
C TRP A 40 -4.22 11.43 -7.82
N ASN A 41 -4.36 12.59 -7.18
CA ASN A 41 -4.68 12.64 -5.77
C ASN A 41 -6.11 12.17 -5.51
N HIS A 42 -7.07 12.69 -6.28
CA HIS A 42 -8.46 12.28 -6.18
C HIS A 42 -8.61 10.76 -6.40
N ASN A 43 -7.98 10.23 -7.46
CA ASN A 43 -8.06 8.81 -7.79
C ASN A 43 -7.52 7.94 -6.64
N PHE A 44 -6.32 8.23 -6.13
CA PHE A 44 -5.73 7.45 -5.05
C PHE A 44 -6.54 7.57 -3.75
N CYS A 45 -6.93 8.78 -3.36
CA CYS A 45 -7.72 9.00 -2.13
C CYS A 45 -9.09 8.31 -2.21
N ASN A 46 -9.71 8.27 -3.39
CA ASN A 46 -10.96 7.57 -3.61
C ASN A 46 -10.82 6.06 -3.41
N GLU A 47 -9.81 5.44 -4.02
CA GLU A 47 -9.56 3.99 -3.84
C GLU A 47 -9.17 3.65 -2.40
N PHE A 48 -8.34 4.48 -1.76
CA PHE A 48 -7.97 4.30 -0.35
C PHE A 48 -9.18 4.44 0.58
N SER A 49 -10.10 5.36 0.30
CA SER A 49 -11.33 5.52 1.08
C SER A 49 -12.25 4.31 0.95
N LYS A 50 -12.34 3.70 -0.25
CA LYS A 50 -13.08 2.46 -0.46
C LYS A 50 -12.43 1.29 0.27
N LEU A 51 -11.11 1.15 0.21
CA LEU A 51 -10.36 0.14 0.95
C LEU A 51 -10.63 0.25 2.46
N LYS A 52 -10.49 1.46 3.03
CA LYS A 52 -10.77 1.74 4.44
C LYS A 52 -12.19 1.33 4.82
N LYS A 53 -13.18 1.71 4.01
CA LYS A 53 -14.57 1.31 4.24
C LYS A 53 -14.73 -0.21 4.21
N GLY A 54 -14.17 -0.87 3.20
CA GLY A 54 -14.22 -2.33 3.05
C GLY A 54 -13.65 -3.07 4.25
N ILE A 55 -12.47 -2.65 4.72
CA ILE A 55 -11.83 -3.25 5.88
C ILE A 55 -12.64 -2.99 7.15
N ASN A 56 -13.19 -1.79 7.34
CA ASN A 56 -14.06 -1.52 8.49
C ASN A 56 -15.33 -2.36 8.48
N ASP A 57 -15.98 -2.49 7.32
CA ASP A 57 -17.16 -3.33 7.17
C ASP A 57 -16.83 -4.80 7.47
N PHE A 58 -15.67 -5.28 7.02
CA PHE A 58 -15.15 -6.60 7.37
C PHE A 58 -14.90 -6.76 8.87
N ASN A 59 -14.17 -5.83 9.50
CA ASN A 59 -13.86 -5.89 10.93
C ASN A 59 -15.13 -5.89 11.79
N ASN A 60 -16.13 -5.08 11.41
CA ASN A 60 -17.42 -5.05 12.08
C ASN A 60 -18.20 -6.35 11.90
N ALA A 61 -18.19 -6.94 10.69
CA ALA A 61 -18.81 -8.24 10.44
C ALA A 61 -18.13 -9.35 11.26
N TYR A 62 -16.80 -9.31 11.34
CA TYR A 62 -16.00 -10.28 12.10
C TYR A 62 -16.31 -10.20 13.60
N ALA A 63 -16.35 -8.99 14.15
CA ALA A 63 -16.66 -8.74 15.55
C ALA A 63 -18.11 -9.14 15.91
N ALA A 64 -19.06 -8.97 14.99
CA ALA A 64 -20.45 -9.35 15.20
C ALA A 64 -20.65 -10.87 15.21
N ASP A 65 -20.08 -11.57 14.23
CA ASP A 65 -20.16 -13.02 14.10
C ASP A 65 -19.12 -13.56 13.13
N LYS A 66 -18.01 -14.08 13.65
CA LYS A 66 -16.92 -14.66 12.85
C LYS A 66 -17.35 -15.79 11.93
N THR A 67 -18.47 -16.46 12.22
CA THR A 67 -19.00 -17.55 11.36
C THR A 67 -19.65 -17.02 10.08
N LYS A 68 -20.08 -15.76 10.07
CA LYS A 68 -20.76 -15.13 8.93
C LYS A 68 -19.84 -14.43 7.93
N ILE A 69 -18.53 -14.47 8.16
CA ILE A 69 -17.56 -13.96 7.20
C ILE A 69 -17.63 -14.79 5.93
N LYS A 70 -17.78 -14.11 4.79
CA LYS A 70 -17.92 -14.73 3.48
C LYS A 70 -16.72 -14.45 2.59
N SER A 71 -16.49 -15.32 1.62
CA SER A 71 -15.46 -15.12 0.58
C SER A 71 -15.64 -13.77 -0.14
N SER A 72 -16.89 -13.36 -0.40
CA SER A 72 -17.23 -12.05 -0.98
C SER A 72 -16.74 -10.83 -0.17
N ASN A 73 -16.51 -10.95 1.14
CA ASN A 73 -15.96 -9.87 1.94
C ASN A 73 -14.50 -9.55 1.56
N PHE A 74 -13.75 -10.54 1.09
CA PHE A 74 -12.35 -10.39 0.69
C PHE A 74 -12.22 -9.88 -0.74
N THR A 75 -13.11 -10.28 -1.66
CA THR A 75 -13.05 -9.89 -3.07
C THR A 75 -12.93 -8.38 -3.27
N MET A 76 -13.73 -7.60 -2.53
CA MET A 76 -13.69 -6.15 -2.65
C MET A 76 -12.39 -5.55 -2.09
N ILE A 77 -11.90 -6.09 -0.97
CA ILE A 77 -10.62 -5.68 -0.36
C ILE A 77 -9.46 -5.97 -1.33
N GLN A 78 -9.45 -7.15 -1.97
CA GLN A 78 -8.46 -7.52 -2.99
C GLN A 78 -8.46 -6.54 -4.16
N VAL A 79 -9.65 -6.19 -4.68
CA VAL A 79 -9.77 -5.24 -5.80
C VAL A 79 -9.20 -3.88 -5.43
N TRP A 80 -9.59 -3.30 -4.29
CA TRP A 80 -9.14 -1.96 -3.91
C TRP A 80 -7.66 -1.91 -3.53
N LEU A 81 -7.16 -2.94 -2.84
CA LEU A 81 -5.74 -3.05 -2.51
C LEU A 81 -4.90 -3.23 -3.78
N GLY A 82 -5.35 -4.07 -4.73
CA GLY A 82 -4.70 -4.24 -6.03
C GLY A 82 -4.68 -2.96 -6.88
N GLN A 83 -5.73 -2.15 -6.83
CA GLN A 83 -5.78 -0.86 -7.51
C GLN A 83 -4.76 0.14 -6.93
N LEU A 84 -4.62 0.20 -5.61
CA LEU A 84 -3.63 1.04 -4.94
C LEU A 84 -2.19 0.57 -5.24
N GLN A 85 -1.95 -0.74 -5.18
CA GLN A 85 -0.68 -1.36 -5.53
C GLN A 85 -0.30 -1.03 -6.99
N HIS A 86 -1.25 -1.15 -7.92
CA HIS A 86 -1.06 -0.82 -9.33
C HIS A 86 -0.74 0.67 -9.53
N ALA A 87 -1.46 1.57 -8.85
CA ALA A 87 -1.19 3.00 -8.93
C ALA A 87 0.25 3.33 -8.49
N LEU A 88 0.72 2.76 -7.38
CA LEU A 88 2.10 2.92 -6.93
C LEU A 88 3.12 2.34 -7.93
N ALA A 89 2.84 1.18 -8.51
CA ALA A 89 3.70 0.56 -9.53
C ALA A 89 3.82 1.43 -10.79
N CYS A 90 2.71 2.03 -11.25
CA CYS A 90 2.72 2.95 -12.39
C CYS A 90 3.52 4.23 -12.11
N ILE A 91 3.50 4.73 -10.87
CA ILE A 91 4.36 5.84 -10.43
C ILE A 91 5.84 5.42 -10.50
N VAL A 92 6.19 4.24 -9.98
CA VAL A 92 7.57 3.71 -10.01
C VAL A 92 8.10 3.61 -11.43
N GLU A 93 7.29 3.07 -12.35
CA GLU A 93 7.69 2.90 -13.74
C GLU A 93 7.78 4.23 -14.49
N SER A 94 6.88 5.18 -14.19
CA SER A 94 6.99 6.56 -14.73
C SER A 94 8.29 7.24 -14.29
N MET A 95 8.68 7.08 -13.02
CA MET A 95 9.95 7.61 -12.51
C MET A 95 11.17 6.83 -13.00
N ARG A 96 11.03 5.55 -13.33
CA ARG A 96 12.09 4.76 -13.97
C ARG A 96 12.39 5.31 -15.37
N ASN A 97 11.36 5.61 -16.16
CA ASN A 97 11.53 6.23 -17.47
C ASN A 97 12.17 7.63 -17.35
N LEU A 98 11.73 8.45 -16.39
CA LEU A 98 12.38 9.72 -16.08
C LEU A 98 13.88 9.55 -15.78
N ALA A 99 14.24 8.56 -14.96
CA ALA A 99 15.62 8.29 -14.58
C ALA A 99 16.52 7.84 -15.74
N LEU A 100 15.97 7.35 -16.85
CA LEU A 100 16.76 7.03 -18.06
C LEU A 100 17.27 8.29 -18.76
N HIS A 101 16.62 9.44 -18.55
CA HIS A 101 16.91 10.69 -19.23
C HIS A 101 17.60 11.72 -18.31
N ASP A 102 17.30 11.68 -17.00
CA ASP A 102 17.87 12.62 -16.04
C ASP A 102 19.26 12.17 -15.56
N ARG A 103 20.30 12.90 -15.97
CA ARG A 103 21.70 12.63 -15.57
C ARG A 103 21.91 12.71 -14.06
N ASN A 104 21.13 13.53 -13.36
CA ASN A 104 21.27 13.70 -11.91
C ASN A 104 20.77 12.46 -11.15
N PHE A 105 19.79 11.72 -11.69
CA PHE A 105 19.30 10.47 -11.07
C PHE A 105 20.40 9.43 -10.89
N HIS A 106 21.38 9.38 -11.79
CA HIS A 106 22.51 8.43 -11.71
C HIS A 106 23.62 8.88 -10.75
N THR A 107 23.63 10.16 -10.38
CA THR A 107 24.61 10.74 -9.43
C THR A 107 24.11 10.72 -7.99
N VAL A 108 22.80 10.55 -7.79
CA VAL A 108 22.22 10.26 -6.49
C VAL A 108 22.68 8.86 -6.10
N LYS A 109 23.71 8.77 -5.25
CA LYS A 109 24.04 7.51 -4.61
C LYS A 109 22.79 7.05 -3.87
N PRO A 110 22.41 5.76 -3.96
CA PRO A 110 21.54 5.20 -2.95
C PRO A 110 22.16 5.57 -1.62
N ILE A 111 21.41 6.23 -0.73
CA ILE A 111 21.76 6.12 0.67
C ILE A 111 21.77 4.61 0.90
N GLU A 112 22.90 4.05 1.30
CA GLU A 112 22.89 2.73 1.90
C GLU A 112 21.82 2.86 2.97
N TYR A 113 20.65 2.27 2.71
CA TYR A 113 19.86 1.79 3.79
C TYR A 113 20.83 0.83 4.47
N GLY A 114 21.58 1.34 5.45
CA GLY A 114 21.48 0.72 6.73
C GLY A 114 20.00 0.42 6.84
N LEU A 115 19.67 -0.86 6.72
CA LEU A 115 18.67 -1.45 7.58
C LEU A 115 18.72 -0.55 8.80
N VAL A 116 17.67 0.23 9.03
CA VAL A 116 17.50 0.71 10.39
C VAL A 116 17.50 -0.62 11.13
N GLU A 117 18.66 -0.98 11.69
CA GLU A 117 18.75 -2.01 12.69
C GLU A 117 17.74 -1.46 13.67
N PHE A 118 16.55 -2.05 13.66
CA PHE A 118 15.55 -1.77 14.66
C PHE A 118 16.23 -2.27 15.92
N ASP A 119 17.03 -1.39 16.53
CA ASP A 119 17.61 -1.59 17.83
C ASP A 119 16.42 -2.04 18.67
N GLN A 120 16.55 -3.20 19.30
CA GLN A 120 15.50 -3.88 20.07
C GLN A 120 15.02 -3.08 21.29
N THR A 121 15.31 -1.78 21.35
CA THR A 121 14.63 -0.82 22.20
C THR A 121 13.13 -0.82 21.87
N PRO A 122 12.25 -1.08 22.85
CA PRO A 122 10.83 -0.90 22.67
C PRO A 122 10.58 0.57 22.32
N MET A 123 10.25 0.82 21.05
CA MET A 123 10.04 2.15 20.51
C MET A 123 8.80 2.77 21.17
N THR A 124 8.98 3.54 22.24
CA THR A 124 7.97 4.46 22.75
C THR A 124 7.90 5.68 21.84
N TYR A 125 7.33 5.51 20.64
CA TYR A 125 6.92 6.66 19.86
C TYR A 125 5.68 7.27 20.49
N LYS A 126 5.75 8.56 20.81
CA LYS A 126 4.56 9.39 21.00
C LYS A 126 3.98 9.60 19.59
N VAL A 127 3.24 8.59 19.15
CA VAL A 127 2.60 8.44 17.84
C VAL A 127 1.67 9.65 17.58
N PHE A 128 1.98 10.47 16.58
CA PHE A 128 1.04 11.46 16.05
C PHE A 128 -0.15 10.70 15.42
N GLY A 129 -1.38 11.19 15.63
CA GLY A 129 -2.60 10.39 15.53
C GLY A 129 -2.80 9.63 14.21
N PHE A 130 -2.73 8.29 14.26
CA PHE A 130 -3.04 7.43 13.14
C PHE A 130 -4.46 6.89 13.22
N GLU A 131 -5.42 7.59 12.62
CA GLU A 131 -6.72 6.96 12.31
C GLU A 131 -6.55 5.79 11.31
N TYR A 132 -5.43 5.73 10.59
CA TYR A 132 -5.19 4.73 9.55
C TYR A 132 -4.54 3.43 10.05
N PHE A 133 -3.96 3.45 11.25
CA PHE A 133 -3.21 2.31 11.77
C PHE A 133 -4.14 1.32 12.47
N ASP A 134 -5.09 1.82 13.26
CA ASP A 134 -5.99 0.97 14.05
C ASP A 134 -6.79 0.01 13.16
N PHE A 135 -7.36 0.49 12.05
CA PHE A 135 -8.17 -0.37 11.19
C PHE A 135 -7.34 -1.43 10.44
N LEU A 136 -6.10 -1.09 10.06
CA LEU A 136 -5.16 -2.02 9.42
C LEU A 136 -4.69 -3.09 10.41
N MET A 137 -4.39 -2.70 11.65
CA MET A 137 -3.99 -3.65 12.70
C MET A 137 -5.14 -4.56 13.13
N ASP A 138 -6.37 -4.06 13.23
CA ASP A 138 -7.54 -4.89 13.52
C ASP A 138 -7.81 -5.89 12.38
N PHE A 139 -7.64 -5.44 11.14
CA PHE A 139 -7.75 -6.32 9.97
C PHE A 139 -6.69 -7.42 9.99
N GLN A 140 -5.43 -7.05 10.18
CA GLN A 140 -4.31 -8.00 10.30
C GLN A 140 -4.54 -9.04 11.40
N ARG A 141 -5.00 -8.62 12.58
CA ARG A 141 -5.38 -9.54 13.67
C ARG A 141 -6.48 -10.50 13.26
N ASN A 142 -7.50 -10.02 12.56
CA ASN A 142 -8.61 -10.86 12.09
C ASN A 142 -8.16 -11.86 11.01
N LEU A 143 -7.29 -11.47 10.08
CA LEU A 143 -6.68 -12.39 9.09
C LEU A 143 -5.89 -13.51 9.79
N ILE A 144 -5.04 -13.15 10.76
CA ILE A 144 -4.30 -14.11 11.58
C ILE A 144 -5.23 -15.13 12.24
N GLN A 145 -6.34 -14.67 12.84
CA GLN A 145 -7.26 -15.56 13.52
C GLN A 145 -7.96 -16.53 12.54
N ILE A 146 -8.26 -16.08 11.32
CA ILE A 146 -8.83 -16.95 10.27
C ILE A 146 -7.83 -18.03 9.88
N MET A 147 -6.59 -17.65 9.57
CA MET A 147 -5.56 -18.63 9.20
C MET A 147 -5.26 -19.62 10.32
N ALA A 148 -5.10 -19.13 11.56
CA ALA A 148 -4.85 -19.96 12.73
C ALA A 148 -5.98 -20.97 12.98
N SER A 149 -7.23 -20.59 12.68
CA SER A 149 -8.38 -21.49 12.84
C SER A 149 -8.39 -22.68 11.87
N ASN A 150 -7.65 -22.59 10.76
CA ASN A 150 -7.56 -23.64 9.74
C ASN A 150 -6.26 -24.45 9.81
N MET A 151 -5.23 -23.93 10.49
CA MET A 151 -3.97 -24.64 10.74
C MET A 151 -4.12 -25.64 11.89
N GLN A 152 -4.73 -26.78 11.63
CA GLN A 152 -4.65 -27.92 12.56
C GLN A 152 -3.20 -28.44 12.61
N ASN A 153 -2.50 -28.20 13.73
CA ASN A 153 -1.32 -28.93 14.23
C ASN A 153 0.13 -28.44 13.95
N SER A 154 0.44 -27.14 13.88
CA SER A 154 1.81 -26.71 14.25
C SER A 154 1.90 -25.27 14.75
N ASP A 155 2.12 -25.10 16.05
CA ASP A 155 2.27 -23.80 16.73
C ASP A 155 3.42 -22.95 16.13
N THR A 156 4.43 -23.58 15.55
CA THR A 156 5.58 -22.90 14.91
C THR A 156 5.19 -22.14 13.64
N LYS A 157 4.31 -22.67 12.79
CA LYS A 157 3.88 -21.97 11.56
C LYS A 157 3.00 -20.77 11.87
N VAL A 158 2.13 -20.88 12.88
CA VAL A 158 1.27 -19.75 13.30
C VAL A 158 2.11 -18.60 13.85
N SER A 159 3.19 -18.89 14.59
CA SER A 159 4.14 -17.89 15.11
C SER A 159 4.91 -17.14 14.02
N GLU A 160 5.40 -17.84 12.99
CA GLU A 160 6.15 -17.21 11.89
C GLU A 160 5.22 -16.36 11.00
N VAL A 161 4.03 -16.89 10.70
CA VAL A 161 2.98 -16.17 9.96
C VAL A 161 2.52 -14.93 10.73
N THR A 162 2.31 -15.01 12.04
CA THR A 162 1.89 -13.84 12.85
C THR A 162 2.93 -12.72 12.93
N HIS A 163 4.22 -13.08 12.97
CA HIS A 163 5.30 -12.10 13.02
C HIS A 163 5.42 -11.34 11.69
N ASP A 164 5.50 -12.06 10.57
CA ASP A 164 5.70 -11.44 9.24
C ASP A 164 4.52 -10.54 8.84
N TYR A 165 3.29 -10.94 9.21
CA TYR A 165 2.08 -10.17 8.96
C TYR A 165 2.08 -8.84 9.70
N THR A 166 2.59 -8.82 10.93
CA THR A 166 2.62 -7.59 11.72
C THR A 166 3.49 -6.53 11.05
N TRP A 167 4.63 -6.92 10.49
CA TRP A 167 5.55 -6.01 9.84
C TRP A 167 5.00 -5.39 8.55
N TYR A 168 4.35 -6.17 7.67
CA TYR A 168 3.83 -5.61 6.41
C TYR A 168 2.72 -4.57 6.63
N PHE A 169 1.82 -4.79 7.57
CA PHE A 169 0.75 -3.83 7.87
C PHE A 169 1.29 -2.56 8.56
N MET A 170 2.28 -2.72 9.45
CA MET A 170 3.01 -1.59 10.02
C MET A 170 3.72 -0.78 8.93
N ASP A 171 4.45 -1.46 8.05
CA ASP A 171 5.18 -0.87 6.94
C ASP A 171 4.27 -0.13 5.95
N LEU A 172 3.08 -0.65 5.70
CA LEU A 172 2.08 0.03 4.88
C LEU A 172 1.62 1.34 5.56
N GLY A 173 1.27 1.28 6.85
CA GLY A 173 0.84 2.46 7.62
C GLY A 173 1.92 3.55 7.67
N TYR A 174 3.13 3.19 8.09
CA TYR A 174 4.27 4.12 8.19
C TYR A 174 4.77 4.58 6.83
N GLY A 175 4.83 3.69 5.85
CA GLY A 175 5.33 4.01 4.52
C GLY A 175 4.46 5.05 3.81
N LEU A 176 3.14 5.00 4.01
CA LEU A 176 2.22 6.02 3.47
C LEU A 176 2.43 7.39 4.10
N GLU A 177 2.71 7.47 5.40
CA GLU A 177 3.03 8.73 6.08
C GLU A 177 4.34 9.34 5.58
N ILE A 178 5.40 8.52 5.47
CA ILE A 178 6.67 9.00 4.92
C ILE A 178 6.50 9.48 3.49
N LEU A 179 5.70 8.76 2.68
CA LEU A 179 5.40 9.18 1.31
C LEU A 179 4.70 10.55 1.27
N ILE A 180 3.78 10.83 2.20
CA ILE A 180 3.13 12.14 2.36
C ILE A 180 4.17 13.23 2.61
N ASP A 181 5.04 13.01 3.60
CA ASP A 181 6.05 14.00 3.98
C ASP A 181 7.07 14.24 2.85
N GLU A 182 7.47 13.19 2.14
CA GLU A 182 8.36 13.31 0.98
C GLU A 182 7.70 14.09 -0.17
N CYS A 183 6.41 13.88 -0.43
CA CYS A 183 5.66 14.68 -1.41
C CYS A 183 5.57 16.15 -1.01
N ARG A 184 5.42 16.45 0.29
CA ARG A 184 5.40 17.82 0.81
C ARG A 184 6.76 18.51 0.61
N LEU A 185 7.86 17.84 0.94
CA LEU A 185 9.21 18.36 0.75
C LEU A 185 9.54 18.58 -0.74
N LEU A 186 9.05 17.70 -1.62
CA LEU A 186 9.22 17.88 -3.07
C LEU A 186 8.61 19.20 -3.56
N ASN A 187 7.43 19.58 -3.05
CA ASN A 187 6.78 20.85 -3.40
C ASN A 187 7.68 22.05 -3.07
N ASP A 188 8.32 22.03 -1.90
CA ASP A 188 9.21 23.10 -1.46
C ASP A 188 10.44 23.23 -2.38
N PHE A 189 11.00 22.11 -2.85
CA PHE A 189 12.14 22.15 -3.78
C PHE A 189 11.75 22.56 -5.21
N MET A 190 10.54 22.22 -5.66
CA MET A 190 10.03 22.74 -6.94
C MET A 190 9.96 24.27 -6.93
N LEU A 191 9.51 24.87 -5.83
CA LEU A 191 9.43 26.33 -5.69
C LEU A 191 10.80 27.01 -5.70
N LEU A 192 11.85 26.29 -5.34
CA LEU A 192 13.23 26.77 -5.29
C LEU A 192 14.00 26.55 -6.59
N ASP A 193 13.40 25.90 -7.60
CA ASP A 193 14.05 25.52 -8.88
C ASP A 193 15.38 24.77 -8.68
N ASP A 194 15.47 23.95 -7.63
CA ASP A 194 16.67 23.17 -7.32
C ASP A 194 16.63 21.81 -8.03
N ASP A 195 17.18 21.80 -9.24
CA ASP A 195 17.17 20.63 -10.14
C ASP A 195 17.73 19.36 -9.49
N TYR A 196 18.85 19.48 -8.75
CA TYR A 196 19.50 18.35 -8.09
C TYR A 196 18.65 17.80 -6.93
N LYS A 197 18.15 18.67 -6.04
CA LYS A 197 17.31 18.25 -4.91
C LYS A 197 15.98 17.67 -5.37
N MET A 198 15.43 18.16 -6.48
CA MET A 198 14.25 17.58 -7.10
C MET A 198 14.49 16.16 -7.61
N SER A 199 15.60 15.91 -8.33
CA SER A 199 15.96 14.53 -8.75
C SER A 199 16.14 13.61 -7.55
N TYR A 200 16.78 14.11 -6.49
CA TYR A 200 16.98 13.38 -5.24
C TYR A 200 15.65 13.01 -4.56
N MET A 201 14.71 13.94 -4.44
CA MET A 201 13.41 13.65 -3.84
C MET A 201 12.56 12.71 -4.71
N LEU A 202 12.57 12.88 -6.03
CA LEU A 202 11.88 11.95 -6.93
C LEU A 202 12.45 10.53 -6.81
N PHE A 203 13.77 10.38 -6.69
CA PHE A 203 14.40 9.08 -6.44
C PHE A 203 13.93 8.44 -5.11
N ARG A 204 13.84 9.22 -4.03
CA ARG A 204 13.35 8.74 -2.73
C ARG A 204 11.90 8.28 -2.80
N ILE A 205 11.04 9.12 -3.37
CA ILE A 205 9.62 8.83 -3.54
C ILE A 205 9.44 7.57 -4.40
N ARG A 206 10.20 7.40 -5.49
CA ARG A 206 10.20 6.17 -6.29
C ARG A 206 10.47 4.93 -5.44
N ASN A 207 11.52 4.96 -4.62
CA ASN A 207 11.87 3.82 -3.76
C ASN A 207 10.79 3.55 -2.70
N ARG A 208 10.16 4.60 -2.16
CA ARG A 208 9.05 4.47 -1.23
C ARG A 208 7.83 3.85 -1.89
N CYS A 209 7.46 4.30 -3.09
CA CYS A 209 6.37 3.71 -3.87
C CYS A 209 6.66 2.25 -4.22
N PHE A 210 7.91 1.91 -4.59
CA PHE A 210 8.31 0.52 -4.86
C PHE A 210 8.15 -0.36 -3.62
N TYR A 211 8.64 0.13 -2.47
CA TYR A 211 8.51 -0.58 -1.20
C TYR A 211 7.03 -0.81 -0.86
N LEU A 212 6.22 0.24 -0.88
CA LEU A 212 4.78 0.16 -0.59
C LEU A 212 4.02 -0.76 -1.55
N ALA A 213 4.32 -0.71 -2.85
CA ALA A 213 3.70 -1.60 -3.83
C ALA A 213 4.05 -3.07 -3.55
N ARG A 214 5.28 -3.35 -3.08
CA ARG A 214 5.68 -4.69 -2.66
C ARG A 214 5.02 -5.12 -1.36
N THR A 215 4.94 -4.23 -0.37
CA THR A 215 4.23 -4.48 0.89
C THR A 215 2.75 -4.80 0.65
N MET A 216 2.08 -4.05 -0.22
CA MET A 216 0.69 -4.35 -0.61
C MET A 216 0.55 -5.70 -1.33
N ALA A 217 1.54 -6.13 -2.11
CA ALA A 217 1.53 -7.43 -2.76
C ALA A 217 1.57 -8.58 -1.74
N TYR A 218 2.39 -8.47 -0.70
CA TYR A 218 2.40 -9.46 0.40
C TYR A 218 1.05 -9.51 1.12
N ILE A 219 0.47 -8.34 1.43
CA ILE A 219 -0.87 -8.30 2.04
C ILE A 219 -1.93 -8.91 1.11
N LEU A 220 -1.82 -8.75 -0.21
CA LEU A 220 -2.74 -9.38 -1.17
C LEU A 220 -2.64 -10.90 -1.16
N GLU A 221 -1.43 -11.45 -1.09
CA GLU A 221 -1.20 -12.90 -0.96
C GLU A 221 -1.89 -13.44 0.31
N ASP A 222 -1.74 -12.73 1.42
CA ASP A 222 -2.36 -13.08 2.71
C ASP A 222 -3.90 -13.02 2.67
N VAL A 223 -4.44 -11.99 2.02
CA VAL A 223 -5.89 -11.84 1.81
C VAL A 223 -6.42 -12.96 0.90
N ASP A 224 -5.66 -13.38 -0.10
CA ASP A 224 -6.00 -14.48 -1.01
C ASP A 224 -6.02 -15.83 -0.29
N GLU A 225 -5.04 -16.10 0.57
CA GLU A 225 -5.04 -17.29 1.41
C GLU A 225 -6.30 -17.35 2.30
N CYS A 226 -6.63 -16.25 2.98
CA CYS A 226 -7.84 -16.16 3.80
C CYS A 226 -9.12 -16.35 2.97
N PHE A 227 -9.16 -15.81 1.76
CA PHE A 227 -10.27 -16.00 0.83
C PHE A 227 -10.49 -17.50 0.54
N PHE A 228 -9.45 -18.25 0.20
CA PHE A 228 -9.55 -19.68 -0.09
C PHE A 228 -10.01 -20.50 1.12
N ILE A 229 -9.51 -20.17 2.32
CA ILE A 229 -9.92 -20.82 3.57
C ILE A 229 -11.43 -20.66 3.78
N VAL A 230 -11.93 -19.43 3.64
CA VAL A 230 -13.35 -19.13 3.86
C VAL A 230 -14.22 -19.74 2.76
N ALA A 231 -13.82 -19.65 1.49
CA ALA A 231 -14.57 -20.25 0.39
C ALA A 231 -14.73 -21.77 0.55
N LYS A 232 -13.67 -22.47 0.98
CA LYS A 232 -13.74 -23.92 1.24
C LYS A 232 -14.74 -24.26 2.35
N ARG A 233 -14.78 -23.47 3.42
CA ARG A 233 -15.76 -23.64 4.52
C ARG A 233 -17.19 -23.44 4.02
N GLU A 234 -17.42 -22.43 3.18
CA GLU A 234 -18.74 -22.18 2.58
C GLU A 234 -19.21 -23.37 1.73
N ASP A 235 -18.32 -23.97 0.93
CA ASP A 235 -18.63 -25.16 0.13
C ASP A 235 -18.95 -26.39 1.00
N GLU A 236 -18.24 -26.57 2.11
CA GLU A 236 -18.47 -27.65 3.08
C GLU A 236 -19.83 -27.50 3.77
N GLU A 237 -20.24 -26.28 4.15
CA GLU A 237 -21.53 -26.00 4.76
C GLU A 237 -22.70 -26.31 3.81
N VAL A 238 -22.58 -25.97 2.52
CA VAL A 238 -23.60 -26.29 1.50
C VAL A 238 -23.72 -27.81 1.28
N GLY A 239 -22.61 -28.55 1.38
CA GLY A 239 -22.60 -30.01 1.23
C GLY A 239 -23.33 -30.77 2.34
N VAL A 240 -23.41 -30.20 3.55
CA VAL A 240 -23.99 -30.85 4.73
C VAL A 240 -25.54 -30.78 4.76
N GLU A 241 -26.17 -29.85 4.03
CA GLU A 241 -27.64 -29.70 4.00
C GLU A 241 -28.38 -30.79 3.18
N SER A 242 -27.67 -31.73 2.54
CA SER A 242 -28.27 -32.71 1.61
C SER A 242 -28.53 -34.12 2.19
N ASN A 243 -28.30 -34.35 3.49
CA ASN A 243 -28.38 -35.71 4.09
C ASN A 243 -29.43 -35.88 5.21
N ASN A 244 -30.38 -34.96 5.35
CA ASN A 244 -31.40 -35.03 6.41
C ASN A 244 -32.85 -35.14 5.88
N ASP A 245 -33.05 -35.89 4.79
CA ASP A 245 -34.33 -36.51 4.46
C ASP A 245 -34.23 -38.02 4.70
N ASN A 246 -34.56 -38.44 5.92
CA ASN A 246 -34.90 -39.83 6.26
C ASN A 246 -36.04 -39.85 7.27
#